data_AF-A0A1D2M3A6-F1
#
_entry.id   AF-A0A1D2M3A6-F1
#
_cell.length_a   1.000
_cell.length_b   1.000
_cell.length_c   1.000
_cell.angle_alpha   90.00
_cell.angle_beta   90.00
_cell.angle_gamma   90.00
#
_symmetry.space_group_name_H-M   'P 1'
#
loop_
_entity.id
_entity.type
_entity.pdbx_description
1 polymer ?
#
loop_
_entity_poly.entity_id
_entity_poly.type
_entity_poly.pdbx_seq_one_letter_code
_entity_poly.pdbx_strand_id
1 'polypeptide(L)'
;SSMESFTRKSWIRPTVFFLLAAVTGGFAVKFYIDNAAQWEETAAGSRAMNQECLSWMGSFYDTHDVWHFLSAISLYFMFMGLLVLEDDMVATPRCKIVVF
;
A
#
# COMPACT_ATOMS: atom_id res chain seq x y z
N SER A 1 22.12 -6.17 -28.66
CA SER A 1 21.97 -7.00 -27.44
C SER A 1 22.17 -6.24 -26.13
N SER A 2 22.96 -5.14 -26.06
CA SER A 2 23.14 -4.39 -24.81
C SER A 2 21.94 -3.52 -24.40
N MET A 3 21.07 -3.14 -25.35
CA MET A 3 19.94 -2.24 -25.11
C MET A 3 18.73 -2.91 -24.44
N GLU A 4 18.52 -4.23 -24.63
CA GLU A 4 17.46 -4.97 -23.92
C GLU A 4 17.84 -5.29 -22.47
N SER A 5 19.14 -5.30 -22.17
CA SER A 5 19.67 -5.55 -20.82
C SER A 5 19.46 -4.33 -19.91
N PHE A 6 19.65 -3.11 -20.45
CA PHE A 6 19.49 -1.87 -19.68
C PHE A 6 18.02 -1.59 -19.34
N THR A 7 17.10 -1.78 -20.28
CA THR A 7 15.66 -1.61 -20.03
C THR A 7 15.13 -2.66 -19.06
N ARG A 8 15.51 -3.94 -19.21
CA ARG A 8 14.99 -5.03 -18.36
C ARG A 8 15.36 -4.90 -16.87
N LYS A 9 16.51 -4.29 -16.53
CA LYS A 9 16.93 -4.12 -15.14
C LYS A 9 16.23 -2.97 -14.40
N SER A 10 15.81 -1.92 -15.12
CA SER A 10 15.18 -0.73 -14.54
C SER A 10 13.84 -1.05 -13.89
N TRP A 11 12.98 -1.78 -14.62
CA TRP A 11 11.60 -2.07 -14.21
C TRP A 11 11.46 -2.93 -12.95
N ILE A 12 12.52 -3.61 -12.52
CA ILE A 12 12.48 -4.47 -11.33
C ILE A 12 12.18 -3.62 -10.08
N ARG A 13 12.80 -2.44 -9.97
CA ARG A 13 12.66 -1.57 -8.80
C ARG A 13 11.23 -1.04 -8.63
N PRO A 14 10.60 -0.36 -9.61
CA PRO A 14 9.22 0.11 -9.46
C PRO A 14 8.24 -1.07 -9.33
N THR A 15 8.48 -2.19 -10.01
CA THR A 15 7.63 -3.38 -9.88
C THR A 15 7.62 -3.93 -8.45
N VAL A 16 8.78 -4.01 -7.79
CA VAL A 16 8.85 -4.44 -6.39
C VAL A 16 8.06 -3.50 -5.48
N PHE A 17 8.19 -2.18 -5.65
CA PHE A 17 7.42 -1.21 -4.87
C PHE A 17 5.91 -1.33 -5.11
N PHE A 18 5.46 -1.49 -6.35
CA PHE A 18 4.04 -1.68 -6.64
C PHE A 18 3.49 -3.01 -6.13
N LEU A 19 4.28 -4.09 -6.15
CA LEU A 19 3.89 -5.36 -5.53
C LEU A 19 3.72 -5.23 -4.02
N LEU A 20 4.66 -4.54 -3.34
CA LEU A 20 4.55 -4.27 -1.90
C LEU A 20 3.34 -3.39 -1.58
N ALA A 21 3.08 -2.36 -2.39
CA ALA A 21 1.90 -1.52 -2.28
C ALA A 21 0.60 -2.32 -2.46
N ALA A 22 0.56 -3.23 -3.43
CA ALA A 22 -0.61 -4.08 -3.70
C ALA A 22 -0.87 -5.08 -2.57
N VAL A 23 0.18 -5.70 -2.02
CA VAL A 23 0.05 -6.62 -0.89
C VAL A 23 -0.47 -5.88 0.34
N THR A 24 0.20 -4.80 0.74
CA THR A 24 -0.19 -4.00 1.92
C THR A 24 -1.57 -3.35 1.76
N GLY A 25 -1.88 -2.86 0.56
CA GLY A 25 -3.19 -2.32 0.21
C GLY A 25 -4.29 -3.38 0.20
N GLY A 26 -4.00 -4.59 -0.29
CA GLY A 26 -4.94 -5.72 -0.26
C GLY A 26 -5.29 -6.13 1.17
N PHE A 27 -4.29 -6.21 2.05
CA PHE A 27 -4.54 -6.42 3.48
C PHE A 27 -5.33 -5.27 4.10
N ALA A 28 -5.00 -4.01 3.77
CA ALA A 28 -5.77 -2.86 4.24
C ALA A 28 -7.25 -2.94 3.81
N VAL A 29 -7.54 -3.24 2.55
CA VAL A 29 -8.91 -3.39 2.05
C VAL A 29 -9.66 -4.52 2.76
N LYS A 30 -8.98 -5.64 3.07
CA LYS A 30 -9.57 -6.72 3.86
C LYS A 30 -10.04 -6.19 5.23
N PHE A 31 -9.18 -5.46 5.94
CA PHE A 31 -9.57 -4.85 7.22
C PHE A 31 -10.63 -3.77 7.05
N TYR A 32 -10.59 -2.97 5.98
CA TYR A 32 -11.63 -1.96 5.72
C TYR A 32 -13.02 -2.58 5.61
N ILE A 33 -13.15 -3.68 4.86
CA ILE A 33 -14.42 -4.39 4.67
C ILE A 33 -14.88 -5.03 5.99
N ASP A 34 -13.96 -5.61 6.76
CA ASP A 34 -14.27 -6.20 8.07
C ASP A 34 -14.71 -5.15 9.11
N ASN A 35 -14.21 -3.91 9.03
CA ASN A 35 -14.49 -2.82 9.98
C ASN A 35 -15.74 -1.98 9.66
N ALA A 36 -16.41 -2.20 8.53
CA ALA A 36 -17.67 -1.51 8.21
C ALA A 36 -18.85 -1.93 9.14
N ALA A 37 -18.58 -2.69 10.21
CA ALA A 37 -19.56 -3.47 10.96
C ALA A 37 -19.89 -2.97 12.38
N GLN A 38 -19.45 -1.79 12.84
CA GLN A 38 -19.74 -1.34 14.22
C GLN A 38 -20.37 0.05 14.37
N TRP A 39 -20.75 0.72 13.29
CA TRP A 39 -21.39 2.03 13.35
C TRP A 39 -22.88 2.00 13.77
N GLU A 40 -23.47 0.80 13.87
CA GLU A 40 -24.90 0.61 14.16
C GLU A 40 -25.19 0.39 15.67
N GLU A 41 -24.16 0.35 16.51
CA GLU A 41 -24.30 0.09 17.95
C GLU A 41 -24.35 1.37 18.80
N THR A 42 -25.24 1.39 19.79
CA THR A 42 -25.38 2.52 20.73
C THR A 42 -24.09 2.76 21.53
N ALA A 43 -23.84 3.99 21.98
CA ALA A 43 -22.66 4.34 22.78
C ALA A 43 -22.49 3.49 24.07
N ALA A 44 -23.57 2.89 24.58
CA ALA A 44 -23.56 1.93 25.68
C ALA A 44 -23.21 0.50 25.23
N GLY A 45 -23.66 0.08 24.05
CA GLY A 45 -23.28 -1.19 23.41
C GLY A 45 -21.80 -1.21 22.99
N SER A 46 -21.28 -0.10 22.48
CA SER A 46 -19.85 0.08 22.16
C SER A 46 -18.91 -0.11 23.37
N ARG A 47 -19.35 0.19 24.59
CA ARG A 47 -18.58 -0.06 25.83
C ARG A 47 -18.63 -1.52 26.29
N ALA A 48 -19.73 -2.23 26.00
CA ALA A 48 -19.87 -3.65 26.32
C ALA A 48 -19.25 -4.56 25.25
N MET A 49 -19.16 -4.07 24.01
CA MET A 49 -18.59 -4.71 22.83
C MET A 49 -17.28 -4.03 22.38
N ASN A 50 -16.56 -3.39 23.30
CA ASN A 50 -15.19 -2.96 23.02
C ASN A 50 -14.44 -4.24 22.68
N GLN A 51 -14.25 -4.48 21.38
CA GLN A 51 -13.65 -5.69 20.83
C GLN A 51 -12.40 -6.00 21.66
N GLU A 52 -12.17 -7.27 21.99
CA GLU A 52 -10.89 -7.65 22.56
C GLU A 52 -9.81 -7.13 21.62
N CYS A 53 -9.13 -6.05 22.03
CA CYS A 53 -8.04 -5.46 21.28
C CYS A 53 -7.12 -6.60 20.86
N LEU A 54 -6.63 -6.59 19.61
CA LEU A 54 -5.83 -7.69 19.05
C LEU A 54 -4.74 -8.11 20.05
N SER A 55 -4.99 -9.20 20.79
CA SER A 55 -4.18 -9.53 21.97
C SER A 55 -2.74 -9.91 21.59
N TRP A 56 -2.52 -10.24 20.31
CA TRP A 56 -1.21 -10.55 19.74
C TRP A 56 -0.39 -9.31 19.37
N MET A 57 -1.00 -8.11 19.33
CA MET A 57 -0.34 -6.85 18.99
C MET A 57 -0.51 -5.78 20.09
N GLY A 58 -0.49 -6.23 21.35
CA GLY A 58 -0.35 -5.37 22.52
C GLY A 58 -1.64 -4.80 23.09
N SER A 59 -2.81 -5.39 22.80
CA SER A 59 -4.10 -5.05 23.42
C SER A 59 -4.50 -3.55 23.35
N PHE A 60 -3.89 -2.78 22.44
CA PHE A 60 -4.10 -1.34 22.31
C PHE A 60 -4.61 -0.93 20.93
N TYR A 61 -4.27 -1.68 19.89
CA TYR A 61 -4.68 -1.39 18.51
C TYR A 61 -5.88 -2.24 18.11
N ASP A 62 -6.92 -1.58 17.61
CA ASP A 62 -8.07 -2.25 17.01
C ASP A 62 -7.82 -2.53 15.53
N THR A 63 -8.77 -3.21 14.88
CA THR A 63 -8.68 -3.54 13.45
C THR A 63 -8.72 -2.30 12.55
N HIS A 64 -9.22 -1.17 13.02
CA HIS A 64 -9.29 0.10 12.29
C HIS A 64 -7.93 0.82 12.29
N ASP A 65 -7.21 0.80 13.41
CA ASP A 65 -5.83 1.27 13.51
C ASP A 65 -4.91 0.49 12.58
N VAL A 66 -5.09 -0.84 12.51
CA VAL A 66 -4.34 -1.71 11.60
C VAL A 66 -4.67 -1.39 10.14
N TRP A 67 -5.94 -1.13 9.81
CA TRP A 67 -6.32 -0.66 8.48
C TRP A 67 -5.63 0.64 8.10
N HIS A 68 -5.65 1.64 9.00
CA HIS A 68 -4.99 2.93 8.76
C HIS A 68 -3.48 2.78 8.56
N PHE A 69 -2.82 1.99 9.40
CA PHE A 69 -1.38 1.75 9.32
C PHE A 69 -0.99 1.07 8.00
N LEU A 70 -1.71 0.01 7.61
CA LEU A 70 -1.48 -0.69 6.35
C LEU A 70 -1.76 0.19 5.13
N SER A 71 -2.80 1.04 5.20
CA SER A 71 -3.11 2.00 4.14
C SER A 71 -2.00 3.04 3.97
N ALA A 72 -1.47 3.58 5.07
CA ALA A 72 -0.36 4.54 5.02
C ALA A 72 0.91 3.91 4.42
N ILE A 73 1.23 2.67 4.80
CA ILE A 73 2.35 1.92 4.23
C ILE A 73 2.15 1.65 2.73
N SER A 74 0.93 1.27 2.33
CA SER A 74 0.59 1.04 0.92
C SER A 74 0.78 2.30 0.08
N LEU A 75 0.30 3.45 0.56
CA LEU A 75 0.49 4.75 -0.10
C LEU A 75 1.97 5.14 -0.18
N TYR A 76 2.74 4.93 0.88
CA TYR A 76 4.18 5.18 0.87
C TYR A 76 4.89 4.38 -0.23
N PHE A 77 4.62 3.08 -0.34
CA PHE A 77 5.22 2.25 -1.39
C PHE A 77 4.74 2.63 -2.78
N MET A 78 3.47 3.03 -2.92
CA MET A 78 2.94 3.51 -4.20
C MET A 78 3.65 4.79 -4.66
N PHE A 79 3.84 5.77 -3.77
CA PHE A 79 4.59 6.98 -4.09
C PHE A 79 6.06 6.70 -4.40
N MET A 80 6.72 5.83 -3.64
CA MET A 80 8.10 5.43 -3.93
C MET A 80 8.21 4.71 -5.29
N GLY A 81 7.26 3.84 -5.63
CA GLY A 81 7.20 3.20 -6.94
C GLY A 81 7.04 4.20 -8.08
N LEU A 82 6.22 5.24 -7.90
CA LEU A 82 6.06 6.32 -8.87
C LEU A 82 7.34 7.15 -9.05
N LEU A 83 7.98 7.58 -7.94
CA LEU A 83 9.21 8.37 -8.01
C LEU A 83 10.34 7.59 -8.72
N VAL A 84 10.49 6.30 -8.41
CA VAL A 84 11.48 5.44 -9.06
C VAL A 84 11.16 5.22 -10.53
N LEU A 85 9.89 5.09 -10.89
CA LEU A 85 9.45 4.97 -12.28
C LEU A 85 9.73 6.25 -13.08
N GLU A 86 9.49 7.41 -12.49
CA GLU A 86 9.75 8.72 -13.12
C GLU A 86 11.25 9.00 -13.28
N ASP A 87 12.07 8.70 -12.28
CA ASP A 87 13.52 8.85 -12.35
C ASP A 87 14.13 8.02 -13.49
N ASP A 88 13.67 6.78 -13.66
CA ASP A 88 14.09 5.90 -14.76
C ASP A 88 13.70 6.47 -16.14
N MET A 89 12.61 7.23 -16.21
CA MET A 89 12.15 7.91 -17.42
C MET A 89 13.01 9.13 -17.74
N VAL A 90 13.48 9.87 -16.74
CA VAL A 90 14.44 10.98 -16.91
C VAL A 90 15.82 10.48 -17.39
N ALA A 91 16.24 9.29 -16.96
CA ALA A 91 17.47 8.65 -17.42
C ALA A 91 17.40 8.14 -18.88
N THR A 92 16.22 8.17 -19.51
CA THR A 92 16.04 7.73 -20.90
C THR A 92 16.39 8.86 -21.88
N PRO A 93 17.28 8.64 -22.87
CA PRO A 93 17.64 9.66 -23.85
C PRO A 93 16.42 10.22 -24.59
N ARG A 94 16.27 11.55 -24.65
CA ARG A 94 15.12 12.24 -25.27
C ARG A 94 14.81 11.81 -26.71
N CYS A 95 15.82 11.35 -27.46
CA CYS A 95 15.65 10.86 -28.83
C CYS A 95 14.86 9.54 -28.95
N LYS A 96 14.51 8.89 -27.84
CA LYS A 96 13.71 7.66 -27.77
C LYS A 96 12.28 7.86 -27.26
N ILE A 97 11.92 9.08 -26.85
CA ILE A 97 10.55 9.38 -26.43
C ILE A 97 9.73 9.49 -27.71
N VAL A 98 8.87 8.50 -27.97
CA VAL A 98 7.89 8.55 -29.07
C VAL A 98 6.91 9.67 -28.75
N VAL A 99 7.13 10.82 -29.39
CA VAL A 99 6.16 11.92 -29.45
C VAL A 99 5.37 11.69 -30.74
N PHE A 100 4.05 11.75 -30.63
CA PHE A 100 3.11 11.50 -31.73
C PHE A 100 3.42 12.33 -32.99
#